data_AF-A0A9X9ACX6-F1
#
_entry.id   AF-A0A9X9ACX6-F1
#
_cell.length_a   1.000
_cell.length_b   1.000
_cell.length_c   1.000
_cell.angle_alpha   90.00
_cell.angle_beta   90.00
_cell.angle_gamma   90.00
#
_symmetry.space_group_name_H-M   'P 1'
#
loop_
_entity.id
_entity.type
_entity.pdbx_description
1 polymer ?
#
loop_
_entity_poly.entity_id
_entity_poly.type
_entity_poly.pdbx_seq_one_letter_code
_entity_poly.pdbx_strand_id
1 'polypeptide(L)' 'MEYKNTLLMPKTEFPMRGNLPKREPAMQEKWAEMNIYEKVQEHTKGRPLFVLHDGPPYANGDIHMGHALN' A
#
# COMPACT_ATOMS: atom_id res chain seq x y z
N MET A 1 -13.93 40.05 -18.01
CA MET A 1 -13.33 38.74 -18.30
C MET A 1 -12.66 38.25 -17.03
N GLU A 2 -12.96 37.04 -16.57
CA GLU A 2 -12.22 36.43 -15.45
C GLU A 2 -10.91 35.83 -15.97
N TYR A 3 -9.78 36.49 -15.72
CA TYR A 3 -8.44 36.06 -16.12
C TYR A 3 -8.04 34.69 -15.53
N LYS A 4 -8.68 34.26 -14.44
CA LYS A 4 -8.46 32.94 -13.83
C LYS A 4 -8.72 31.79 -14.80
N ASN A 5 -9.67 31.97 -15.72
CA ASN A 5 -10.07 30.93 -16.68
C ASN A 5 -9.13 30.83 -17.90
N THR A 6 -8.18 31.76 -18.05
CA THR A 6 -7.18 31.73 -19.13
C THR A 6 -5.86 31.09 -18.71
N LEU A 7 -5.75 30.63 -17.45
CA LEU A 7 -4.55 30.02 -16.88
C LEU A 7 -4.66 28.50 -16.84
N LEU A 8 -3.57 27.80 -17.18
CA LEU A 8 -3.45 26.35 -17.07
C LEU A 8 -3.09 25.94 -15.63
N MET A 9 -4.09 25.98 -14.75
CA MET A 9 -3.91 25.61 -13.35
C MET A 9 -3.80 24.07 -13.19
N PRO A 10 -2.99 23.58 -12.23
CA PRO A 10 -2.98 22.16 -11.88
C PRO A 10 -4.36 21.70 -11.43
N LYS A 11 -4.81 20.55 -11.95
CA LYS A 11 -6.07 19.90 -11.58
C LYS A 11 -5.79 18.45 -11.25
N THR A 12 -6.25 18.01 -10.09
CA THR A 12 -6.14 16.62 -9.66
C THR A 12 -7.31 16.25 -8.77
N GLU A 13 -7.78 15.01 -8.89
CA GLU A 13 -8.73 14.41 -7.96
C GLU A 13 -8.03 13.89 -6.68
N PHE A 14 -6.70 13.90 -6.67
CA PHE A 14 -5.91 13.48 -5.52
C PHE A 14 -6.16 14.42 -4.33
N PRO A 15 -6.72 13.92 -3.22
CA PRO A 15 -7.02 14.78 -2.09
C PRO A 15 -5.73 15.21 -1.39
N MET A 16 -5.65 16.48 -0.99
CA MET A 16 -4.49 16.99 -0.24
C MET A 16 -4.35 16.33 1.15
N ARG A 17 -5.43 15.82 1.73
CA ARG A 17 -5.41 15.08 3.00
C ARG A 17 -5.48 13.57 2.74
N GLY A 18 -4.63 12.81 3.44
CA GLY A 18 -4.56 11.36 3.28
C GLY A 18 -5.85 10.63 3.64
N ASN A 19 -6.44 10.92 4.81
CA ASN A 19 -7.58 10.16 5.36
C ASN A 19 -7.31 8.64 5.42
N LEU A 20 -6.09 8.30 5.85
CA LEU A 20 -5.52 6.95 5.78
C LEU A 20 -6.36 5.88 6.50
N PRO A 21 -6.89 6.10 7.72
CA PRO A 21 -7.69 5.07 8.40
C PRO A 21 -8.91 4.58 7.61
N LYS A 22 -9.44 5.38 6.68
CA LYS A 22 -10.53 4.99 5.77
C LYS A 22 -10.03 4.45 4.44
N ARG A 23 -8.91 4.97 3.92
CA ARG A 23 -8.41 4.61 2.58
C ARG A 23 -7.59 3.33 2.56
N GLU A 24 -6.78 3.08 3.59
CA GLU A 24 -5.90 1.92 3.66
C GLU A 24 -6.66 0.60 3.64
N PRO A 25 -7.79 0.41 4.37
CA PRO A 25 -8.56 -0.83 4.29
C PRO A 25 -9.06 -1.15 2.87
N ALA A 26 -9.55 -0.14 2.13
CA ALA A 26 -10.02 -0.33 0.76
C ALA A 26 -8.87 -0.66 -0.22
N MET A 27 -7.65 -0.18 0.05
CA MET A 27 -6.47 -0.58 -0.73
C MET A 27 -6.09 -2.03 -0.47
N GLN A 28 -6.11 -2.46 0.80
CA GLN A 28 -5.81 -3.84 1.19
C GLN A 28 -6.82 -4.83 0.59
N GLU A 29 -8.12 -4.49 0.61
CA GLU A 29 -9.18 -5.29 0.00
C GLU A 29 -8.95 -5.48 -1.51
N LYS A 30 -8.68 -4.38 -2.23
CA LYS A 30 -8.35 -4.44 -3.66
C LYS A 30 -7.13 -5.32 -3.94
N TRP A 31 -6.08 -5.26 -3.10
CA TRP A 31 -4.89 -6.09 -3.26
C TRP A 31 -5.18 -7.58 -3.03
N ALA A 32 -6.05 -7.89 -2.07
CA ALA A 32 -6.52 -9.25 -1.81
C ALA A 32 -7.33 -9.79 -2.99
N GLU A 33 -8.31 -9.03 -3.50
CA GLU A 33 -9.09 -9.40 -4.70
C GLU A 33 -8.21 -9.65 -5.93
N MET A 34 -7.14 -8.88 -6.06
CA MET A 34 -6.20 -9.00 -7.17
C MET A 34 -5.23 -10.16 -7.03
N ASN A 35 -5.16 -10.83 -5.87
CA ASN A 35 -4.13 -11.81 -5.51
C ASN A 35 -2.71 -11.27 -5.80
N ILE A 36 -2.41 -10.11 -5.21
CA ILE A 36 -1.22 -9.32 -5.57
C ILE A 36 0.09 -10.06 -5.32
N TYR A 37 0.15 -10.89 -4.28
CA TYR A 37 1.36 -11.61 -3.90
C TYR A 37 1.80 -12.55 -5.02
N GLU A 38 0.88 -13.35 -5.54
CA GLU A 38 1.08 -14.29 -6.63
C GLU A 38 1.48 -13.58 -7.91
N LYS A 39 0.86 -12.43 -8.20
CA LYS A 39 1.23 -11.58 -9.34
C LYS A 39 2.66 -11.06 -9.23
N VAL A 40 3.09 -10.66 -8.02
CA VAL A 40 4.47 -10.23 -7.78
C VAL A 40 5.43 -11.39 -7.98
N GLN A 41 5.13 -12.58 -7.45
CA GLN A 41 5.96 -13.78 -7.65
C GLN A 41 6.09 -14.13 -9.14
N GLU A 42 5.00 -14.06 -9.90
CA GLU A 42 5.02 -14.29 -11.33
C GLU A 42 5.90 -13.28 -12.08
N HIS A 43 5.73 -12.00 -11.78
CA HIS A 43 6.53 -10.93 -12.39
C HIS A 43 8.03 -11.06 -12.08
N THR A 44 8.41 -11.71 -10.98
CA THR A 44 9.82 -11.87 -10.55
C THR A 44 10.44 -13.23 -10.84
N LYS A 45 9.74 -14.16 -11.51
CA LYS A 45 10.17 -15.57 -11.77
C LYS A 45 11.63 -15.76 -12.26
N GLY A 46 12.18 -14.80 -13.01
CA GLY A 46 13.55 -14.89 -13.57
C GLY A 46 14.63 -14.18 -12.76
N ARG A 47 14.30 -13.58 -11.62
CA ARG A 47 15.26 -12.82 -10.80
C ARG A 47 16.04 -13.77 -9.88
N PRO A 48 17.25 -13.37 -9.43
CA PRO A 48 17.95 -14.10 -8.38
C PRO A 48 17.04 -14.32 -7.17
N LEU A 49 17.04 -15.55 -6.64
CA LEU A 49 16.24 -15.91 -5.49
C LEU A 49 16.69 -15.12 -4.26
N PHE A 50 15.73 -14.48 -3.60
CA PHE A 50 15.91 -13.83 -2.30
C PHE A 50 14.91 -14.43 -1.32
N VAL A 51 15.39 -14.95 -0.19
CA VAL A 51 14.57 -15.57 0.85
C VAL A 51 14.75 -14.78 2.15
N LEU A 52 13.67 -14.20 2.63
CA LEU A 52 13.57 -13.58 3.95
C LEU A 52 12.81 -14.55 4.85
N HIS A 53 13.49 -15.15 5.83
CA HIS A 53 12.85 -16.04 6.81
C HIS A 53 12.37 -15.22 7.99
N ASP A 54 11.05 -15.12 8.15
CA ASP A 54 10.44 -14.41 9.28
C ASP A 54 10.42 -15.30 10.53
N GLY A 55 10.71 -14.70 11.69
CA GLY A 55 10.71 -15.41 12.97
C GLY A 55 9.27 -15.65 13.43
N PRO A 56 8.88 -16.87 13.81
CA PRO A 56 7.51 -17.11 14.23
C PRO A 56 7.21 -16.32 15.52
N PRO A 57 6.20 -15.42 15.52
CA PRO A 57 5.80 -14.75 16.75
C PRO A 57 5.13 -15.74 17.70
N TYR A 58 5.17 -15.44 19.00
CA TYR A 58 4.36 -16.19 19.95
C TYR A 58 2.87 -15.90 19.71
N ALA A 59 2.05 -16.95 19.71
CA ALA A 59 0.60 -16.84 19.50
C ALA A 59 -0.18 -16.43 20.77
N ASN A 60 0.46 -15.67 21.67
CA ASN A 60 -0.15 -15.22 22.92
C ASN A 60 0.04 -13.70 23.11
N GLY A 61 -1.01 -13.06 23.65
CA GLY A 61 -1.02 -11.61 23.89
C GLY A 61 -1.27 -10.77 22.63
N ASP A 62 -1.33 -9.46 22.83
CA ASP A 62 -1.57 -8.48 21.77
C ASP A 62 -0.28 -8.08 21.05
N ILE A 63 -0.43 -7.70 19.79
CA ILE A 63 0.64 -7.10 18.99
C ILE A 63 1.00 -5.73 19.58
N HIS A 64 2.26 -5.57 19.96
CA HIS A 64 2.86 -4.30 20.37
C HIS A 64 3.76 -3.68 19.30
N MET A 65 4.21 -2.44 19.48
CA MET A 65 5.04 -1.71 18.51
C MET A 65 6.29 -2.46 18.03
N GLY A 66 6.91 -3.30 18.86
CA GLY A 66 8.00 -4.18 18.43
C GLY A 66 7.65 -5.14 17.29
N HIS A 67 6.43 -5.67 17.24
CA HIS A 67 5.96 -6.51 16.15
C HIS A 67 5.74 -5.72 14.86
N ALA A 68 5.30 -4.45 14.97
CA ALA A 68 5.11 -3.59 13.82
C ALA A 68 6.45 -3.08 13.24
N LEU A 69 7.51 -3.06 14.06
CA LEU A 69 8.85 -2.62 13.67
C LEU A 69 9.72 -3.74 13.10
N ASN A 70 9.52 -4.99 13.56
CA ASN A 70 10.32 -6.15 13.16
C ASN A 70 10.14 -6.48 11.67
#